data_AF-A0A436ENQ0-F1
#
_entry.id   AF-A0A436ENQ0-F1
#
_cell.length_a   1.000
_cell.length_b   1.000
_cell.length_c   1.000
_cell.angle_alpha   90.00
_cell.angle_beta   90.00
_cell.angle_gamma   90.00
#
_symmetry.space_group_name_H-M   'P 1'
#
loop_
_entity.id
_entity.type
_entity.pdbx_description
1 polymer ?
#
loop_
_entity_poly.entity_id
_entity_poly.type
_entity_poly.pdbx_seq_one_letter_code
_entity_poly.pdbx_strand_id
1 'polypeptide(L)'
;LYDQASELGLEGVVSKRATAIYQSGRSKSWTKTKALLSDDFVVAGFTISDAAEGLAALGMAEFEDGELHYRGKVGTGFDAATAGELLARLEPLREGATAPEGVPREIMREMNWVRPLLSARIHYANRTSDNALRHGVFRGLRDVGLSTPVSSKRKRLIAEADLATIWVTNPTRRLFGKTGPTKLDIAVYYALVGDFMLPHILGRPVSLVRCPTGLPKDCFFQRHAFTGMPPSVVTFEATNSEGETKSYLSIEGAKGYLALAQFGVVEFHT
;
A
#
# COMPACT_ATOMS: atom_id res chain seq x y z
N LEU A 1 -15.18 4.74 17.04
CA LEU A 1 -14.11 3.73 17.30
C LEU A 1 -13.82 2.87 16.07
N TYR A 2 -14.82 2.21 15.46
CA TYR A 2 -14.61 1.50 14.17
C TYR A 2 -14.21 2.45 13.04
N ASP A 3 -14.93 3.56 12.85
CA ASP A 3 -14.62 4.53 11.79
C ASP A 3 -13.22 5.13 11.98
N GLN A 4 -12.89 5.54 13.21
CA GLN A 4 -11.54 6.00 13.58
C GLN A 4 -10.45 4.95 13.31
N ALA A 5 -10.68 3.68 13.65
CA ALA A 5 -9.71 2.62 13.36
C ALA A 5 -9.49 2.45 11.85
N SER A 6 -10.55 2.63 11.06
CA SER A 6 -10.50 2.58 9.59
C SER A 6 -9.77 3.80 9.01
N GLU A 7 -10.06 5.01 9.51
CA GLU A 7 -9.38 6.26 9.12
C GLU A 7 -7.89 6.27 9.48
N LEU A 8 -7.51 5.61 10.58
CA LEU A 8 -6.11 5.43 10.99
C LEU A 8 -5.38 4.33 10.21
N GLY A 9 -6.04 3.65 9.27
CA GLY A 9 -5.45 2.58 8.46
C GLY A 9 -5.14 1.29 9.24
N LEU A 10 -5.78 1.08 10.40
CA LEU A 10 -5.64 -0.15 11.18
C LEU A 10 -6.48 -1.28 10.56
N GLU A 11 -6.12 -2.55 10.81
CA GLU A 11 -6.86 -3.71 10.24
C GLU A 11 -8.33 -3.76 10.68
N GLY A 12 -8.69 -3.13 11.80
CA GLY A 12 -10.04 -3.06 12.33
C GLY A 12 -10.06 -3.07 13.85
N VAL A 13 -11.13 -3.60 14.42
CA VAL A 13 -11.36 -3.64 15.87
C VAL A 13 -11.56 -5.08 16.33
N VAL A 14 -10.95 -5.42 17.47
CA VAL A 14 -11.21 -6.66 18.20
C VAL A 14 -11.93 -6.32 19.50
N SER A 15 -13.22 -6.66 19.57
CA SER A 15 -14.04 -6.48 20.78
C SER A 15 -13.97 -7.73 21.64
N LYS A 16 -13.50 -7.58 22.89
CA LYS A 16 -13.41 -8.66 23.88
C LYS A 16 -14.46 -8.44 24.97
N ARG A 17 -15.25 -9.47 25.31
CA ARG A 17 -16.21 -9.41 26.42
C ARG A 17 -15.45 -9.23 27.74
N ALA A 18 -15.68 -8.12 28.43
CA ALA A 18 -14.95 -7.75 29.65
C ALA A 18 -15.02 -8.81 30.77
N THR A 19 -16.14 -9.51 30.89
CA THR A 19 -16.38 -10.54 31.92
C THR A 19 -15.89 -11.94 31.52
N ALA A 20 -15.35 -12.11 30.31
CA ALA A 20 -14.91 -13.43 29.85
C ALA A 20 -13.50 -13.75 30.33
N ILE A 21 -13.32 -14.94 30.90
CA ILE A 21 -12.00 -15.51 31.15
C ILE A 21 -11.31 -15.88 29.83
N TYR A 22 -9.98 -15.83 29.82
CA TYR A 22 -9.21 -16.29 28.67
C TYR A 22 -9.43 -17.80 28.47
N GLN A 23 -9.70 -18.19 27.22
CA GLN A 23 -9.85 -19.59 26.82
C GLN A 23 -8.99 -19.83 25.57
N SER A 24 -8.17 -20.87 25.62
CA SER A 24 -7.44 -21.33 24.43
C SER A 24 -8.41 -21.97 23.43
N GLY A 25 -8.22 -21.70 22.14
CA GLY A 25 -9.07 -22.23 21.06
C GLY A 25 -10.19 -21.28 20.62
N ARG A 26 -11.17 -21.82 19.88
CA ARG A 26 -12.26 -21.01 19.29
C ARG A 26 -13.28 -20.63 20.37
N SER A 27 -13.42 -19.33 20.63
CA SER A 27 -14.43 -18.79 21.56
C SER A 27 -15.37 -17.81 20.87
N LYS A 28 -16.48 -17.48 21.54
CA LYS A 28 -17.41 -16.41 21.15
C LYS A 28 -17.22 -15.13 21.98
N SER A 29 -16.20 -15.09 22.84
CA SER A 29 -15.96 -13.94 23.73
C SER A 29 -15.23 -12.81 23.01
N TRP A 30 -14.64 -13.07 21.85
CA TRP A 30 -13.94 -12.10 21.01
C TRP A 30 -14.65 -12.01 19.66
N THR A 31 -14.93 -10.79 19.22
CA THR A 31 -15.46 -10.49 17.89
C THR A 31 -14.47 -9.62 17.15
N LYS A 32 -14.06 -10.04 15.96
CA LYS A 32 -13.23 -9.24 15.05
C LYS A 32 -14.11 -8.57 14.00
N THR A 33 -13.91 -7.28 13.82
CA THR A 33 -14.52 -6.51 12.73
C THR A 33 -13.38 -5.86 11.96
N LYS A 34 -13.15 -6.29 10.72
CA LYS A 34 -12.11 -5.70 9.88
C LYS A 34 -12.57 -4.34 9.36
N ALA A 35 -11.68 -3.35 9.41
CA ALA A 35 -11.84 -2.12 8.67
C ALA A 35 -11.80 -2.45 7.19
N LEU A 36 -12.78 -1.94 6.45
CA LEU A 36 -12.75 -2.03 4.99
C LEU A 36 -11.80 -0.96 4.46
N LEU A 37 -11.02 -1.32 3.45
CA LEU A 37 -10.24 -0.36 2.70
C LEU A 37 -11.21 0.54 1.92
N SER A 38 -10.86 1.81 1.76
CA SER A 38 -11.66 2.76 0.99
C SER A 38 -10.76 3.50 0.03
N ASP A 39 -11.21 3.63 -1.21
CA ASP A 39 -10.51 4.41 -2.24
C ASP A 39 -11.52 4.94 -3.27
N ASP A 40 -11.08 5.88 -4.10
CA ASP A 40 -11.90 6.48 -5.15
C ASP A 40 -11.52 5.86 -6.51
N PHE A 41 -12.52 5.35 -7.22
CA PHE A 41 -12.34 4.66 -8.51
C PHE A 41 -13.18 5.31 -9.60
N VAL A 42 -12.67 5.27 -10.83
CA VAL A 42 -13.39 5.75 -12.01
C VAL A 42 -14.51 4.77 -12.36
N VAL A 43 -15.68 5.29 -12.69
CA VAL A 43 -16.78 4.49 -13.25
C VAL A 43 -16.52 4.33 -14.75
N ALA A 44 -16.23 3.11 -15.18
CA ALA A 44 -15.96 2.78 -16.58
C ALA A 44 -17.15 2.13 -17.30
N GLY A 45 -18.14 1.64 -16.56
CA GLY A 45 -19.32 1.05 -17.16
C GLY A 45 -20.37 0.69 -16.12
N PHE A 46 -21.50 0.17 -16.59
CA PHE A 46 -22.53 -0.38 -15.74
C PHE A 46 -23.25 -1.57 -16.38
N THR A 47 -23.89 -2.38 -15.55
CA THR A 47 -24.76 -3.49 -15.95
C THR A 47 -26.17 -3.19 -15.48
N ILE A 48 -27.15 -3.71 -16.22
CA ILE A 48 -28.57 -3.64 -15.85
C ILE A 48 -29.12 -5.05 -15.68
N SER A 49 -30.14 -5.22 -14.85
CA SER A 49 -30.84 -6.50 -14.73
C SER A 49 -32.29 -6.29 -14.33
N ASP A 50 -33.17 -7.19 -14.77
CA ASP A 50 -34.58 -7.18 -14.41
C ASP A 50 -34.76 -7.35 -12.89
N ALA A 51 -33.95 -8.20 -12.27
CA ALA A 51 -34.00 -8.44 -10.82
C ALA A 51 -33.64 -7.21 -9.97
N ALA A 52 -32.82 -6.31 -10.51
CA ALA A 52 -32.47 -5.04 -9.87
C ALA A 52 -33.39 -3.89 -10.29
N GLU A 53 -34.35 -4.14 -11.19
CA GLU A 53 -35.23 -3.13 -11.80
C GLU A 53 -34.46 -1.90 -12.32
N GLY A 54 -33.28 -2.13 -12.90
CA GLY A 54 -32.37 -1.06 -13.32
C GLY A 54 -30.92 -1.43 -13.11
N LEU A 55 -30.16 -0.58 -12.41
CA LEU A 55 -28.72 -0.71 -12.21
C LEU A 55 -28.41 -1.98 -11.40
N ALA A 56 -27.71 -2.94 -12.01
CA ALA A 56 -27.27 -4.14 -11.32
C ALA A 56 -25.89 -3.95 -10.68
N ALA A 57 -24.96 -3.33 -11.40
CA ALA A 57 -23.63 -3.06 -10.88
C ALA A 57 -22.85 -2.03 -11.71
N LEU A 58 -21.86 -1.40 -11.07
CA LEU A 58 -20.89 -0.51 -11.69
C LEU A 58 -19.59 -1.26 -12.02
N GLY A 59 -19.03 -1.00 -13.19
CA GLY A 59 -17.68 -1.39 -13.56
C GLY A 59 -16.70 -0.32 -13.08
N MET A 60 -15.83 -0.69 -12.15
CA MET A 60 -14.84 0.22 -11.59
C MET A 60 -13.51 0.08 -12.33
N ALA A 61 -12.81 1.20 -12.49
CA ALA A 61 -11.51 1.27 -13.13
C ALA A 61 -10.60 2.28 -12.43
N GLU A 62 -9.32 2.22 -12.77
CA GLU A 62 -8.27 3.07 -12.24
C GLU A 62 -7.29 3.40 -13.36
N PHE A 63 -6.79 4.63 -13.40
CA PHE A 63 -5.74 4.99 -14.36
C PHE A 63 -4.38 4.54 -13.84
N GLU A 64 -3.64 3.80 -14.66
CA GLU A 64 -2.27 3.35 -14.41
C GLU A 64 -1.45 3.71 -15.65
N ASP A 65 -0.38 4.51 -15.49
CA ASP A 65 0.48 4.98 -16.57
C ASP A 65 -0.24 5.65 -17.77
N GLY A 66 -1.41 6.24 -17.52
CA GLY A 66 -2.23 6.91 -18.53
C GLY A 66 -3.23 5.99 -19.24
N GLU A 67 -3.18 4.69 -18.98
CA GLU A 67 -4.16 3.71 -19.45
C GLU A 67 -5.22 3.43 -18.38
N LEU A 68 -6.45 3.19 -18.80
CA LEU A 68 -7.55 2.90 -17.89
C LEU A 68 -7.63 1.38 -17.68
N HIS A 69 -7.43 0.90 -16.46
CA HIS A 69 -7.46 -0.52 -16.12
C HIS A 69 -8.71 -0.89 -15.32
N TYR A 70 -9.32 -2.02 -15.69
CA TYR A 70 -10.48 -2.55 -15.00
C TYR A 70 -10.11 -3.08 -13.60
N ARG A 71 -10.92 -2.71 -12.60
CA ARG A 71 -10.74 -3.09 -11.19
C ARG A 71 -11.91 -3.89 -10.61
N GLY A 72 -12.86 -4.32 -11.45
CA GLY A 72 -13.93 -5.23 -11.04
C GLY A 72 -15.32 -4.59 -10.98
N LYS A 73 -16.31 -5.44 -10.69
CA LYS A 73 -17.74 -5.10 -10.67
C LYS A 73 -18.20 -4.86 -9.23
N VAL A 74 -18.94 -3.77 -9.01
CA VAL A 74 -19.50 -3.39 -7.70
C VAL A 74 -21.02 -3.30 -7.82
N GLY A 75 -21.72 -4.29 -7.26
CA GLY A 75 -23.18 -4.41 -7.34
C GLY A 75 -23.92 -4.12 -6.04
N THR A 76 -23.27 -3.50 -5.05
CA THR A 76 -23.89 -3.21 -3.74
C THR A 76 -23.55 -1.80 -3.29
N GLY A 77 -24.37 -1.24 -2.39
CA GLY A 77 -24.11 0.06 -1.75
C GLY A 77 -24.90 1.24 -2.30
N PHE A 78 -25.78 1.03 -3.28
CA PHE A 78 -26.77 2.01 -3.73
C PHE A 78 -28.18 1.47 -3.48
N ASP A 79 -29.11 2.35 -3.11
CA ASP A 79 -30.54 2.05 -3.07
C ASP A 79 -31.21 2.35 -4.42
N ALA A 80 -32.52 2.10 -4.54
CA ALA A 80 -33.24 2.27 -5.81
C ALA A 80 -33.20 3.72 -6.33
N ALA A 81 -33.29 4.71 -5.43
CA ALA A 81 -33.20 6.12 -5.81
C ALA A 81 -31.81 6.47 -6.36
N THR A 82 -30.75 6.04 -5.65
CA THR A 82 -29.36 6.24 -6.06
C THR A 82 -29.04 5.52 -7.37
N ALA A 83 -29.54 4.30 -7.55
CA ALA A 83 -29.42 3.54 -8.80
C ALA A 83 -30.03 4.29 -9.99
N GLY A 84 -31.23 4.85 -9.82
CA GLY A 84 -31.88 5.68 -10.83
C GLY A 84 -31.07 6.93 -11.20
N GLU A 85 -30.55 7.64 -10.20
CA GLU A 85 -29.68 8.82 -10.43
C GLU A 85 -28.39 8.44 -11.18
N LEU A 86 -27.74 7.35 -10.76
CA LEU A 86 -26.52 6.84 -11.38
C LEU A 86 -26.75 6.51 -12.86
N LEU A 87 -27.83 5.79 -13.18
CA LEU A 87 -28.18 5.48 -14.57
C LEU A 87 -28.41 6.75 -15.39
N ALA A 88 -29.20 7.70 -14.86
CA ALA A 88 -29.48 8.96 -15.56
C ALA A 88 -28.21 9.76 -15.89
N ARG A 89 -27.19 9.71 -15.01
CA ARG A 89 -25.89 10.37 -15.24
C ARG A 89 -24.96 9.58 -16.16
N LEU A 90 -25.05 8.24 -16.17
CA LEU A 90 -24.16 7.36 -16.93
C LEU A 90 -24.63 7.12 -18.37
N GLU A 91 -25.93 7.10 -18.63
CA GLU A 91 -26.50 6.82 -19.96
C GLU A 91 -25.95 7.77 -21.05
N PRO A 92 -25.85 9.10 -20.83
CA PRO A 92 -25.30 10.02 -21.83
C PRO A 92 -23.80 9.82 -22.10
N LEU A 93 -23.09 9.10 -21.22
CA LEU A 93 -21.65 8.89 -21.32
C LEU A 93 -21.27 7.65 -22.13
N ARG A 94 -22.24 6.92 -22.67
CA ARG A 94 -22.02 5.69 -23.46
C ARG A 94 -21.38 5.96 -24.83
N GLU A 95 -21.69 7.11 -25.42
CA GLU A 95 -21.20 7.44 -26.76
C GLU A 95 -19.68 7.68 -26.73
N GLY A 96 -18.95 6.98 -27.60
CA GLY A 96 -17.48 7.05 -27.69
C GLY A 96 -16.75 6.41 -26.51
N ALA A 97 -17.44 5.63 -25.68
CA ALA A 97 -16.81 4.88 -24.59
C ALA A 97 -16.01 3.68 -25.12
N THR A 98 -14.87 3.41 -24.51
CA THR A 98 -14.03 2.23 -24.77
C THR A 98 -13.91 1.40 -23.50
N ALA A 99 -13.79 0.09 -23.67
CA ALA A 99 -13.53 -0.81 -22.54
C ALA A 99 -12.12 -0.53 -21.97
N PRO A 100 -11.96 -0.52 -20.64
CA PRO A 100 -10.66 -0.50 -19.99
C PRO A 100 -9.81 -1.73 -20.36
N GLU A 101 -8.51 -1.62 -20.10
CA GLU A 101 -7.58 -2.75 -20.17
C GLU A 101 -7.85 -3.78 -19.08
N GLY A 102 -7.54 -5.05 -19.36
CA GLY A 102 -7.66 -6.15 -18.40
C GLY A 102 -9.08 -6.63 -18.11
N VAL A 103 -10.08 -6.22 -18.89
CA VAL A 103 -11.47 -6.69 -18.72
C VAL A 103 -11.59 -8.17 -19.12
N PRO A 104 -12.12 -9.06 -18.25
CA PRO A 104 -12.40 -10.44 -18.62
C PRO A 104 -13.44 -10.54 -19.74
N ARG A 105 -13.29 -11.52 -20.66
CA ARG A 105 -14.17 -11.67 -21.84
C ARG A 105 -15.65 -11.76 -21.52
N GLU A 106 -16.01 -12.39 -20.39
CA GLU A 106 -17.39 -12.54 -19.94
C GLU A 106 -18.01 -11.18 -19.59
N ILE A 107 -17.25 -10.35 -18.86
CA ILE A 107 -17.67 -8.99 -18.48
C ILE A 107 -17.70 -8.05 -19.68
N MET A 108 -16.79 -8.26 -20.65
CA MET A 108 -16.68 -7.41 -21.83
C MET A 108 -18.00 -7.26 -22.61
N ARG A 109 -18.80 -8.32 -22.65
CA ARG A 109 -20.09 -8.36 -23.37
C ARG A 109 -21.28 -7.95 -22.49
N GLU A 110 -21.18 -8.12 -21.18
CA GLU A 110 -22.24 -7.79 -20.22
C GLU A 110 -22.30 -6.28 -19.95
N MET A 111 -21.15 -5.60 -20.01
CA MET A 111 -21.01 -4.23 -19.54
C MET A 111 -21.43 -3.20 -20.60
N ASN A 112 -22.23 -2.21 -20.18
CA ASN A 112 -22.42 -0.96 -20.91
C ASN A 112 -21.30 -0.01 -20.54
N TRP A 113 -20.34 0.17 -21.44
CA TRP A 113 -19.19 1.04 -21.23
C TRP A 113 -19.59 2.52 -21.26
N VAL A 114 -18.92 3.32 -20.43
CA VAL A 114 -19.09 4.77 -20.37
C VAL A 114 -17.74 5.46 -20.39
N ARG A 115 -17.74 6.71 -20.86
CA ARG A 115 -16.58 7.58 -20.77
C ARG A 115 -16.18 7.80 -19.30
N PRO A 116 -14.88 7.78 -18.97
CA PRO A 116 -14.38 7.84 -17.59
C PRO A 116 -14.45 9.25 -17.00
N LEU A 117 -15.65 9.82 -16.87
CA LEU A 117 -15.86 11.19 -16.38
C LEU A 117 -16.35 11.25 -14.92
N LEU A 118 -16.84 10.14 -14.39
CA LEU A 118 -17.34 10.04 -13.02
C LEU A 118 -16.44 9.13 -12.20
N SER A 119 -16.24 9.50 -10.94
CA SER A 119 -15.57 8.66 -9.96
C SER A 119 -16.51 8.38 -8.78
N ALA A 120 -16.29 7.27 -8.10
CA ALA A 120 -17.06 6.86 -6.94
C ALA A 120 -16.16 6.35 -5.83
N ARG A 121 -16.53 6.64 -4.58
CA ARG A 121 -15.87 6.05 -3.41
C ARG A 121 -16.37 4.62 -3.21
N ILE A 122 -15.43 3.68 -3.15
CA ILE A 122 -15.72 2.27 -2.95
C ILE A 122 -15.05 1.79 -1.67
N HIS A 123 -15.83 1.15 -0.79
CA HIS A 123 -15.28 0.33 0.30
C HIS A 123 -15.06 -1.09 -0.21
N TYR A 124 -13.94 -1.72 0.12
CA TYR A 124 -13.61 -3.08 -0.32
C TYR A 124 -12.81 -3.83 0.74
N ALA A 125 -12.84 -5.15 0.70
CA ALA A 125 -12.13 -5.99 1.68
C ALA A 125 -10.63 -6.04 1.40
N ASN A 126 -10.26 -6.28 0.14
CA ASN A 126 -8.89 -6.33 -0.34
C ASN A 126 -8.86 -6.24 -1.87
N ARG A 127 -7.66 -6.04 -2.42
CA ARG A 127 -7.37 -6.20 -3.85
C ARG A 127 -6.81 -7.59 -4.12
N THR A 128 -7.05 -8.13 -5.30
CA THR A 128 -6.41 -9.36 -5.81
C THR A 128 -5.00 -9.08 -6.34
N SER A 129 -4.28 -10.12 -6.79
CA SER A 129 -2.96 -9.97 -7.41
C SER A 129 -2.98 -9.18 -8.73
N ASP A 130 -4.08 -9.24 -9.46
CA ASP A 130 -4.40 -8.44 -10.65
C ASP A 130 -5.08 -7.10 -10.30
N ASN A 131 -4.99 -6.71 -9.02
CA ASN A 131 -5.45 -5.43 -8.49
C ASN A 131 -6.98 -5.21 -8.50
N ALA A 132 -7.79 -6.24 -8.79
CA ALA A 132 -9.24 -6.16 -8.78
C ALA A 132 -9.83 -6.15 -7.35
N LEU A 133 -10.93 -5.43 -7.17
CA LEU A 133 -11.59 -5.21 -5.89
C LEU A 133 -12.40 -6.44 -5.47
N ARG A 134 -12.19 -6.90 -4.23
CA ARG A 134 -13.04 -7.92 -3.60
C ARG A 134 -14.00 -7.31 -2.61
N HIS A 135 -15.25 -7.74 -2.69
CA HIS A 135 -16.35 -7.27 -1.84
C HIS A 135 -16.50 -5.75 -1.85
N GLY A 136 -16.50 -5.18 -3.06
CA GLY A 136 -16.71 -3.74 -3.26
C GLY A 136 -18.14 -3.33 -2.91
N VAL A 137 -18.26 -2.18 -2.23
CA VAL A 137 -19.50 -1.54 -1.81
C VAL A 137 -19.42 -0.07 -2.17
N PHE A 138 -20.35 0.40 -3.00
CA PHE A 138 -20.48 1.81 -3.36
C PHE A 138 -20.83 2.65 -2.12
N ARG A 139 -20.22 3.84 -2.01
CA ARG A 139 -20.50 4.80 -0.93
C ARG A 139 -20.98 6.16 -1.40
N GLY A 140 -20.76 6.49 -2.66
CA GLY A 140 -21.17 7.79 -3.22
C GLY A 140 -20.34 8.18 -4.42
N LEU A 141 -20.91 9.03 -5.27
CA LEU A 141 -20.17 9.71 -6.32
C LEU A 141 -19.20 10.72 -5.72
N ARG A 142 -18.13 10.97 -6.46
CA ARG A 142 -17.18 12.06 -6.22
C ARG A 142 -17.45 13.14 -7.26
N ASP A 143 -17.82 14.33 -6.83
CA ASP A 143 -18.05 15.44 -7.76
C ASP A 143 -16.76 15.83 -8.50
N VAL A 144 -16.94 16.14 -9.77
CA VAL A 144 -15.88 16.29 -10.78
C VAL A 144 -15.16 17.63 -10.60
N GLY A 145 -14.03 17.61 -9.91
CA GLY A 145 -12.89 18.45 -10.27
C GLY A 145 -11.95 17.61 -11.12
N LEU A 146 -12.09 17.66 -12.45
CA LEU A 146 -11.19 17.09 -13.46
C LEU A 146 -10.26 16.00 -12.91
N SER A 147 -10.78 14.79 -12.73
CA SER A 147 -9.98 13.61 -12.44
C SER A 147 -9.20 13.18 -13.69
N THR A 148 -8.35 14.06 -14.20
CA THR A 148 -6.99 13.57 -14.45
C THR A 148 -6.59 12.97 -13.12
N PRO A 149 -6.25 11.68 -13.04
CA PRO A 149 -5.77 11.15 -11.79
C PRO A 149 -4.70 12.13 -11.32
N VAL A 150 -4.83 12.62 -10.09
CA VAL A 150 -3.62 12.77 -9.32
C VAL A 150 -3.11 11.34 -9.31
N SER A 151 -2.32 10.98 -10.34
CA SER A 151 -1.15 10.18 -10.12
C SER A 151 -0.61 10.88 -8.90
N SER A 152 -0.83 10.29 -7.72
CA SER A 152 0.11 10.54 -6.67
C SER A 152 1.38 10.06 -7.35
N LYS A 153 2.08 11.00 -8.00
CA LYS A 153 3.49 10.91 -8.22
C LYS A 153 3.95 10.77 -6.80
N ARG A 154 3.96 9.53 -6.31
CA ARG A 154 4.43 9.20 -4.99
C ARG A 154 5.77 9.88 -4.97
N LYS A 155 5.90 10.80 -4.02
CA LYS A 155 7.03 11.71 -4.01
C LYS A 155 8.26 10.82 -4.02
N ARG A 156 8.98 10.81 -5.14
CA ARG A 156 10.23 10.08 -5.26
C ARG A 156 11.14 10.64 -4.17
N LEU A 157 11.39 9.86 -3.13
CA LEU A 157 12.18 10.27 -1.97
C LEU A 157 13.66 10.04 -2.23
N ILE A 158 13.98 9.11 -3.14
CA ILE A 158 15.34 8.84 -3.60
C ILE A 158 15.57 9.54 -4.94
N ALA A 159 16.32 10.64 -4.94
CA ALA A 159 16.68 11.34 -6.16
C ALA A 159 17.82 10.62 -6.91
N GLU A 160 17.98 10.92 -8.21
CA GLU A 160 19.14 10.46 -9.01
C GLU A 160 20.47 10.86 -8.36
N ALA A 161 20.52 12.05 -7.74
CA ALA A 161 21.68 12.52 -7.01
C ALA A 161 22.02 11.65 -5.79
N ASP A 162 21.02 11.08 -5.11
CA ASP A 162 21.25 10.16 -4.01
C ASP A 162 21.89 8.88 -4.52
N LEU A 163 21.35 8.31 -5.62
CA LEU A 163 21.85 7.10 -6.26
C LEU A 163 23.30 7.26 -6.74
N ALA A 164 23.61 8.40 -7.37
CA ALA A 164 24.95 8.70 -7.89
C ALA A 164 26.03 8.79 -6.80
N THR A 165 25.65 8.96 -5.53
CA THR A 165 26.61 9.06 -4.41
C THR A 165 26.89 7.73 -3.72
N ILE A 166 26.19 6.64 -4.07
CA ILE A 166 26.37 5.35 -3.42
C ILE A 166 27.54 4.62 -4.08
N TRP A 167 28.61 4.42 -3.31
CA TRP A 167 29.71 3.55 -3.70
C TRP A 167 29.59 2.18 -3.04
N VAL A 168 29.39 1.12 -3.84
CA VAL A 168 29.34 -0.26 -3.36
C VAL A 168 30.67 -0.96 -3.65
N THR A 169 31.45 -1.19 -2.60
CA THR A 169 32.67 -2.01 -2.69
C THR A 169 32.32 -3.50 -2.78
N ASN A 170 33.10 -4.25 -3.54
CA ASN A 170 32.89 -5.69 -3.78
C ASN A 170 31.44 -6.02 -4.20
N PRO A 171 30.93 -5.42 -5.28
CA PRO A 171 29.51 -5.50 -5.66
C PRO A 171 29.07 -6.94 -5.95
N THR A 172 29.97 -7.78 -6.47
CA THR A 172 29.71 -9.18 -6.83
C THR A 172 29.76 -10.14 -5.64
N ARG A 173 30.12 -9.67 -4.44
CA ARG A 173 30.16 -10.51 -3.23
C ARG A 173 28.76 -11.03 -2.94
N ARG A 174 28.62 -12.35 -2.85
CA ARG A 174 27.36 -13.00 -2.51
C ARG A 174 27.12 -13.02 -1.02
N LEU A 175 25.90 -12.69 -0.62
CA LEU A 175 25.36 -12.89 0.70
C LEU A 175 24.57 -14.20 0.71
N PHE A 176 24.55 -14.85 1.87
CA PHE A 176 23.75 -16.05 2.16
C PHE A 176 24.07 -17.28 1.29
N GLY A 177 25.34 -17.41 0.90
CA GLY A 177 25.85 -18.57 0.16
C GLY A 177 26.04 -18.33 -1.34
N LYS A 178 26.37 -19.39 -2.09
CA LYS A 178 26.76 -19.30 -3.51
C LYS A 178 25.61 -18.89 -4.45
N THR A 179 24.36 -19.11 -4.05
CA THR A 179 23.16 -18.81 -4.84
C THR A 179 22.43 -17.56 -4.34
N GLY A 180 22.87 -16.95 -3.24
CA GLY A 180 22.21 -15.79 -2.68
C GLY A 180 22.55 -14.48 -3.43
N PRO A 181 21.86 -13.39 -3.05
CA PRO A 181 21.98 -12.10 -3.71
C PRO A 181 23.39 -11.55 -3.56
N THR A 182 23.83 -10.81 -4.56
CA THR A 182 25.05 -10.03 -4.48
C THR A 182 24.84 -8.79 -3.62
N LYS A 183 25.93 -8.19 -3.16
CA LYS A 183 25.89 -6.92 -2.42
C LYS A 183 25.29 -5.80 -3.26
N LEU A 184 25.52 -5.81 -4.57
CA LEU A 184 24.88 -4.90 -5.50
C LEU A 184 23.36 -5.12 -5.54
N ASP A 185 22.90 -6.38 -5.57
CA ASP A 185 21.46 -6.68 -5.57
C ASP A 185 20.76 -6.11 -4.34
N ILE A 186 21.39 -6.15 -3.16
CA ILE A 186 20.85 -5.51 -1.95
C ILE A 186 20.76 -3.99 -2.10
N ALA A 187 21.79 -3.35 -2.64
CA ALA A 187 21.79 -1.90 -2.86
C ALA A 187 20.72 -1.47 -3.89
N VAL A 188 20.58 -2.25 -4.98
CA VAL A 188 19.53 -2.04 -6.00
C VAL A 188 18.15 -2.26 -5.39
N TYR A 189 17.98 -3.30 -4.59
CA TYR A 189 16.73 -3.55 -3.89
C TYR A 189 16.33 -2.37 -2.99
N TYR A 190 17.27 -1.81 -2.23
CA TYR A 190 17.01 -0.61 -1.42
C TYR A 190 16.63 0.59 -2.27
N ALA A 191 17.29 0.80 -3.42
CA ALA A 191 16.88 1.86 -4.35
C ALA A 191 15.45 1.67 -4.88
N LEU A 192 15.04 0.43 -5.15
CA LEU A 192 13.70 0.10 -5.67
C LEU A 192 12.60 0.24 -4.61
N VAL A 193 12.84 -0.21 -3.38
CA VAL A 193 11.81 -0.20 -2.33
C VAL A 193 11.87 1.03 -1.42
N GLY A 194 12.92 1.84 -1.53
CA GLY A 194 13.18 2.91 -0.58
C GLY A 194 12.09 3.98 -0.52
N ASP A 195 11.42 4.30 -1.64
CA ASP A 195 10.29 5.23 -1.64
C ASP A 195 9.09 4.71 -0.80
N PHE A 196 8.97 3.39 -0.64
CA PHE A 196 7.99 2.76 0.26
C PHE A 196 8.50 2.69 1.69
N MET A 197 9.81 2.48 1.87
CA MET A 197 10.40 2.21 3.17
C MET A 197 10.71 3.47 3.98
N LEU A 198 11.25 4.51 3.33
CA LEU A 198 11.70 5.76 3.95
C LEU A 198 10.62 6.45 4.81
N PRO A 199 9.33 6.54 4.42
CA PRO A 199 8.28 7.13 5.27
C PRO A 199 8.14 6.45 6.65
N HIS A 200 8.53 5.18 6.75
CA HIS A 200 8.41 4.39 7.96
C HIS A 200 9.65 4.36 8.84
N ILE A 201 10.83 4.76 8.31
CA ILE A 201 12.11 4.67 9.03
C ILE A 201 12.78 6.04 9.25
N LEU A 202 12.43 7.06 8.44
CA LEU A 202 13.06 8.37 8.56
C LEU A 202 12.70 9.03 9.90
N GLY A 203 13.72 9.55 10.59
CA GLY A 203 13.57 10.25 11.86
C GLY A 203 13.07 9.38 13.02
N ARG A 204 13.12 8.05 12.88
CA ARG A 204 12.65 7.09 13.87
C ARG A 204 13.82 6.26 14.42
N PRO A 205 13.76 5.83 15.71
CA PRO A 205 14.71 4.86 16.22
C PRO A 205 14.67 3.58 15.38
N VAL A 206 15.84 3.12 14.94
CA VAL A 206 16.01 1.90 14.15
C VAL A 206 17.04 0.98 14.81
N SER A 207 16.72 -0.32 14.80
CA SER A 207 17.70 -1.40 14.99
C SER A 207 18.03 -2.00 13.62
N LEU A 208 19.32 -2.15 13.33
CA LEU A 208 19.79 -2.67 12.05
C LEU A 208 20.26 -4.11 12.21
N VAL A 209 19.88 -5.01 11.30
CA VAL A 209 20.52 -6.33 11.21
C VAL A 209 21.62 -6.27 10.18
N ARG A 210 22.86 -6.50 10.62
CA ARG A 210 24.06 -6.46 9.78
C ARG A 210 24.63 -7.84 9.60
N CYS A 211 24.99 -8.18 8.37
CA CYS A 211 25.70 -9.41 7.99
C CYS A 211 26.99 -9.05 7.23
N PRO A 212 28.04 -8.53 7.91
CA PRO A 212 29.22 -8.00 7.22
C PRO A 212 29.98 -9.03 6.38
N THR A 213 29.97 -10.29 6.81
CA THR A 213 30.61 -11.40 6.09
C THR A 213 29.70 -11.99 5.00
N GLY A 214 28.41 -11.65 5.02
CA GLY A 214 27.37 -12.27 4.19
C GLY A 214 26.90 -13.63 4.68
N LEU A 215 27.40 -14.17 5.79
CA LEU A 215 26.93 -15.45 6.32
C LEU A 215 25.83 -15.23 7.37
N PRO A 216 24.72 -16.00 7.37
CA PRO A 216 23.64 -15.85 8.34
C PRO A 216 24.08 -15.91 9.81
N LYS A 217 25.07 -16.76 10.11
CA LYS A 217 25.61 -16.95 11.46
C LYS A 217 26.41 -15.75 11.99
N ASP A 218 26.88 -14.88 11.09
CA ASP A 218 27.67 -13.70 11.45
C ASP A 218 26.77 -12.44 11.41
N CYS A 219 25.45 -12.62 11.30
CA CYS A 219 24.48 -11.54 11.36
C CYS A 219 24.18 -11.16 12.81
N PHE A 220 24.04 -9.86 13.08
CA PHE A 220 23.77 -9.37 14.42
C PHE A 220 22.98 -8.06 14.42
N PHE A 221 22.32 -7.78 15.55
CA PHE A 221 21.60 -6.52 15.77
C PHE A 221 22.57 -5.41 16.20
N GLN A 222 22.53 -4.29 15.48
CA GLN A 222 23.28 -3.07 15.80
C GLN A 222 22.29 -1.97 16.21
N ARG A 223 22.47 -1.45 17.43
CA ARG A 223 21.68 -0.33 18.00
C ARG A 223 22.51 0.91 18.35
N HIS A 224 23.83 0.81 18.25
CA HIS A 224 24.76 1.89 18.59
C HIS A 224 25.54 2.34 17.36
N ALA A 225 26.17 3.51 17.40
CA ALA A 225 27.04 3.98 16.33
C ALA A 225 28.19 2.99 16.06
N PHE A 226 28.71 3.02 14.84
CA PHE A 226 29.87 2.22 14.43
C PHE A 226 30.83 3.05 13.55
N THR A 227 32.08 2.61 13.45
CA THR A 227 33.11 3.30 12.69
C THR A 227 32.79 3.35 11.20
N GLY A 228 32.84 4.55 10.61
CA GLY A 228 32.51 4.76 9.20
C GLY A 228 31.01 4.87 8.90
N MET A 229 30.16 5.01 9.93
CA MET A 229 28.73 5.26 9.77
C MET A 229 28.45 6.40 8.79
N PRO A 230 27.49 6.24 7.86
CA PRO A 230 27.12 7.32 6.95
C PRO A 230 26.67 8.57 7.73
N PRO A 231 27.03 9.80 7.31
CA PRO A 231 26.69 11.01 8.06
C PRO A 231 25.20 11.23 8.33
N SER A 232 24.34 10.67 7.48
CA SER A 232 22.88 10.74 7.58
C SER A 232 22.26 9.60 8.40
N VAL A 233 23.08 8.79 9.07
CA VAL A 233 22.64 7.90 10.14
C VAL A 233 23.17 8.47 11.44
N VAL A 234 22.26 8.96 12.26
CA VAL A 234 22.58 9.71 13.48
C VAL A 234 22.30 8.89 14.72
N THR A 235 22.90 9.27 15.83
CA THR A 235 22.54 8.79 17.15
C THR A 235 21.75 9.85 17.90
N PHE A 236 20.70 9.45 18.60
CA PHE A 236 20.02 10.31 19.56
C PHE A 236 19.82 9.57 20.87
N GLU A 237 19.72 10.33 21.96
CA GLU A 237 19.45 9.78 23.29
C GLU A 237 17.97 9.93 23.61
N ALA A 238 17.37 8.86 24.16
CA ALA A 238 16.02 8.90 24.69
C ALA A 238 15.98 8.24 26.06
N THR A 239 15.31 8.92 27.00
CA THR A 239 15.09 8.43 28.35
C THR A 239 13.81 7.62 28.39
N ASN A 240 13.85 6.40 28.91
CA ASN A 240 12.66 5.58 29.09
C ASN A 240 11.83 6.08 30.28
N SER A 241 10.64 5.48 30.48
CA SER A 241 9.75 5.77 31.62
C SER A 241 10.37 5.46 33.00
N GLU A 242 11.49 4.74 33.04
CA GLU A 242 12.22 4.37 34.26
C GLU A 242 13.41 5.29 34.54
N GLY A 243 13.62 6.33 33.72
CA GLY A 243 14.72 7.29 33.89
C GLY A 243 16.07 6.85 33.30
N GLU A 244 16.14 5.72 32.62
CA GLU A 244 17.34 5.26 31.92
C GLU A 244 17.46 5.94 30.56
N THR A 245 18.56 6.67 30.34
CA THR A 245 18.93 7.22 29.04
C THR A 245 19.60 6.16 28.18
N LYS A 246 19.03 5.88 27.00
CA LYS A 246 19.58 4.95 26.01
C LYS A 246 19.83 5.66 24.69
N SER A 247 20.92 5.32 24.03
CA SER A 247 21.26 5.83 22.70
C SER A 247 20.69 4.92 21.61
N TYR A 248 20.04 5.53 20.62
CA TYR A 248 19.40 4.87 19.49
C TYR A 248 19.95 5.41 18.17
N LEU A 249 19.91 4.59 17.12
CA LEU A 249 20.19 5.03 15.75
C LEU A 249 18.92 5.58 15.10
N SER A 250 19.05 6.59 14.26
CA SER A 250 18.01 7.12 13.39
C SER A 250 18.58 7.37 12.00
N ILE A 251 17.75 7.20 10.97
CA ILE A 251 18.12 7.50 9.58
C ILE A 251 17.44 8.81 9.21
N GLU A 252 18.21 9.83 8.81
CA GLU A 252 17.69 11.17 8.52
C GLU A 252 17.57 11.48 7.02
N GLY A 253 18.02 10.59 6.15
CA GLY A 253 17.89 10.78 4.72
C GLY A 253 18.10 9.55 3.85
N ALA A 254 17.63 9.64 2.61
CA ALA A 254 17.74 8.60 1.58
C ALA A 254 19.18 8.10 1.37
N LYS A 255 20.14 9.03 1.34
CA LYS A 255 21.57 8.69 1.21
C LYS A 255 22.08 7.77 2.33
N GLY A 256 21.63 7.99 3.56
CA GLY A 256 22.04 7.20 4.72
C GLY A 256 21.48 5.79 4.62
N TYR A 257 20.18 5.70 4.35
CA TYR A 257 19.49 4.45 4.06
C TYR A 257 20.19 3.62 2.98
N LEU A 258 20.50 4.23 1.84
CA LEU A 258 21.14 3.54 0.72
C LEU A 258 22.58 3.12 1.02
N ALA A 259 23.33 3.96 1.73
CA ALA A 259 24.70 3.65 2.15
C ALA A 259 24.78 2.47 3.12
N LEU A 260 23.71 2.13 3.85
CA LEU A 260 23.71 1.01 4.79
C LEU A 260 23.88 -0.36 4.11
N ALA A 261 23.54 -0.49 2.81
CA ALA A 261 23.86 -1.70 2.03
C ALA A 261 25.38 -1.95 1.94
N GLN A 262 26.19 -0.89 1.83
CA GLN A 262 27.65 -0.98 1.84
C GLN A 262 28.18 -1.54 3.18
N PHE A 263 27.47 -1.31 4.28
CA PHE A 263 27.80 -1.82 5.61
C PHE A 263 27.22 -3.19 5.92
N GLY A 264 26.58 -3.83 4.93
CA GLY A 264 25.99 -5.16 5.07
C GLY A 264 24.73 -5.17 5.93
N VAL A 265 24.03 -4.03 6.06
CA VAL A 265 22.68 -4.03 6.63
C VAL A 265 21.74 -4.74 5.66
N VAL A 266 20.98 -5.69 6.16
CA VAL A 266 20.02 -6.49 5.38
C VAL A 266 18.58 -6.35 5.89
N GLU A 267 18.39 -5.89 7.13
CA GLU A 267 17.06 -5.64 7.70
C GLU A 267 17.06 -4.37 8.57
N PHE A 268 15.88 -3.76 8.66
CA PHE A 268 15.61 -2.57 9.47
C PHE A 268 14.41 -2.85 10.36
N HIS A 269 14.51 -2.48 11.64
CA HIS A 269 13.47 -2.71 12.64
C HIS A 269 13.21 -1.39 13.37
N THR A 270 11.97 -0.90 13.35
CA THR A 270 11.52 0.34 14.01
C THR A 270 10.57 0.04 15.16
#